data_AF-K0NAK9-F1
#
_entry.id   AF-K0NAK9-F1
#
_cell.length_a   1.000
_cell.length_b   1.000
_cell.length_c   1.000
_cell.angle_alpha   90.00
_cell.angle_beta   90.00
_cell.angle_gamma   90.00
#
_symmetry.space_group_name_H-M   'P 1'
#
loop_
_entity.id
_entity.type
_entity.pdbx_description
1 polymer ?
#
loop_
_entity_poly.entity_id
_entity_poly.type
_entity_poly.pdbx_seq_one_letter_code
_entity_poly.pdbx_strand_id
1 'polypeptide(L)'
;MNGSSSGYRRHFYRKSICDARLEFSRIDSQEKIIEAALLTAIGTLGVTCGFSCINSSEEKTVEMVSRGIDAEAIAFVENNFYFLNQQYFSLLQTTFYPFQTDLRIMEADQNHQVQLTDIGIQILVGWRMGKDIFGSIGLGPKIISDTYEDDELNFCLTLTDTMIIALQSLAIRRRMQELKADLDKAEDRAVDLAHDVEKAKKDLDRTLFRLSGFNDIFNELSGLKQSKGIIDSFLMVLLGIFGAGGGYIYYFDKALGKAYSTCRNLDLPGKTEFLQEKIQAGMLHAFASNRALQLEPMQAAVLSRQQMDCFKPFLPEIALGLIFKVDEPAMGVIGLDHRIIQVPYGEKERELLLAFAKNFLVFLKNSKSFETIQRLHLEQEQKNIELENTIKALSDSSRTIARLEKAGEHIKAAIAKAMAQSWKVSGRDIVLILIAGIVLGLVYNFASPGRINVIPKEWLRPAMVHVDVDQARQLFENSQAIFVDARPAEFFNQGHIAGAQNLPPSLFDFIYMMRFSQTDVTRPIVVYGRNISRRYDEETAFNLLERGHENVVVFPGGIKEWEKK
;
A
#
# COMPACT_ATOMS: atom_id res chain seq x y z
N MET A 1 63.21 104.70 31.92
CA MET A 1 62.58 103.83 32.94
C MET A 1 61.27 103.22 32.42
N ASN A 2 61.24 102.59 31.23
CA ASN A 2 60.01 102.02 30.63
C ASN A 2 59.99 100.48 30.57
N GLY A 3 61.07 99.79 30.97
CA GLY A 3 61.19 98.33 30.86
C GLY A 3 60.52 97.51 31.97
N SER A 4 60.30 98.08 33.16
CA SER A 4 59.75 97.34 34.31
C SER A 4 58.23 97.18 34.29
N SER A 5 57.50 98.13 33.70
CA SER A 5 56.02 98.09 33.62
C SER A 5 55.51 97.06 32.60
N SER A 6 56.16 96.96 31.43
CA SER A 6 55.81 95.98 30.39
C SER A 6 56.07 94.53 30.84
N GLY A 7 57.14 94.28 31.62
CA GLY A 7 57.43 92.95 32.18
C GLY A 7 56.37 92.48 33.18
N TYR A 8 55.83 93.39 34.01
CA TYR A 8 54.78 93.07 34.97
C TYR A 8 53.45 92.75 34.29
N ARG A 9 53.05 93.53 33.26
CA ARG A 9 51.84 93.27 32.45
C ARG A 9 51.90 91.91 31.74
N ARG A 10 53.00 91.59 31.06
CA ARG A 10 53.19 90.28 30.41
C ARG A 10 53.16 89.12 31.40
N HIS A 11 53.71 89.29 32.60
CA HIS A 11 53.64 88.27 33.65
C HIS A 11 52.19 88.04 34.13
N PHE A 12 51.44 89.12 34.32
CA PHE A 12 50.03 89.06 34.70
C PHE A 12 49.18 88.34 33.64
N TYR A 13 49.29 88.72 32.36
CA TYR A 13 48.57 88.05 31.26
C TYR A 13 48.90 86.57 31.15
N ARG A 14 50.18 86.20 31.30
CA ARG A 14 50.59 84.79 31.29
C ARG A 14 49.97 84.01 32.45
N LYS A 15 49.92 84.61 33.65
CA LYS A 15 49.27 84.00 34.82
C LYS A 15 47.77 83.82 34.57
N SER A 16 47.08 84.84 34.07
CA SER A 16 45.65 84.75 33.72
C SER A 16 45.37 83.66 32.69
N ILE A 17 46.21 83.49 31.67
CA ILE A 17 46.09 82.38 30.71
C ILE A 17 46.28 81.02 31.38
N CYS A 18 47.23 80.88 32.31
CA CYS A 18 47.44 79.63 33.05
C CYS A 18 46.23 79.29 33.93
N ASP A 19 45.68 80.27 34.64
CA ASP A 19 44.50 80.09 35.49
C ASP A 19 43.27 79.74 34.63
N ALA A 20 43.06 80.47 33.54
CA ALA A 20 41.99 80.21 32.57
C ALA A 20 42.09 78.82 31.93
N ARG A 21 43.30 78.37 31.58
CA ARG A 21 43.53 77.01 31.06
C ARG A 21 43.07 75.93 32.04
N LEU A 22 43.38 76.10 33.32
CA LEU A 22 42.95 75.16 34.37
C LEU A 22 41.44 75.19 34.54
N GLU A 23 40.84 76.37 34.53
CA GLU A 23 39.40 76.55 34.62
C GLU A 23 38.66 75.90 33.43
N PHE A 24 39.02 76.24 32.19
CA PHE A 24 38.37 75.71 30.99
C PHE A 24 38.48 74.17 30.92
N SER A 25 39.60 73.61 31.38
CA SER A 25 39.81 72.15 31.37
C SER A 25 38.82 71.37 32.23
N ARG A 26 38.19 72.01 33.23
CA ARG A 26 37.25 71.41 34.19
C ARG A 26 35.78 71.58 33.80
N ILE A 27 35.50 72.31 32.72
CA ILE A 27 34.14 72.61 32.31
C ILE A 27 33.67 71.56 31.28
N ASP A 28 32.45 71.04 31.49
CA ASP A 28 31.86 69.98 30.66
C ASP A 28 30.78 70.47 29.66
N SER A 29 30.64 71.80 29.51
CA SER A 29 29.73 72.45 28.57
C SER A 29 30.46 73.43 27.66
N GLN A 30 30.11 73.44 26.37
CA GLN A 30 30.70 74.35 25.38
C GLN A 30 30.34 75.81 25.70
N GLU A 31 29.06 76.09 25.93
CA GLU A 31 28.54 77.38 26.38
C GLU A 31 29.32 77.95 27.58
N LYS A 32 29.57 77.13 28.60
CA LYS A 32 30.29 77.57 29.81
C LYS A 32 31.78 77.84 29.54
N ILE A 33 32.40 77.12 28.60
CA ILE A 33 33.80 77.37 28.21
C ILE A 33 33.92 78.72 27.50
N ILE A 34 33.02 79.00 26.55
CA ILE A 34 33.02 80.29 25.83
C ILE A 34 32.66 81.46 26.76
N GLU A 35 31.78 81.23 27.74
CA GLU A 35 31.45 82.22 28.77
C GLU A 35 32.66 82.52 29.67
N ALA A 36 33.35 81.48 30.16
CA ALA A 36 34.53 81.65 30.98
C ALA A 36 35.66 82.38 30.23
N ALA A 37 35.82 82.12 28.92
CA ALA A 37 36.77 82.85 28.09
C ALA A 37 36.41 84.32 27.93
N LEU A 38 35.12 84.63 27.68
CA LEU A 38 34.64 86.01 27.61
C LEU A 38 34.85 86.76 28.92
N LEU A 39 34.49 86.15 30.06
CA LEU A 39 34.67 86.74 31.38
C LEU A 39 36.14 86.95 31.74
N THR A 40 37.00 86.00 31.37
CA THR A 40 38.45 86.12 31.55
C THR A 40 39.01 87.29 30.73
N ALA A 41 38.58 87.44 29.48
CA ALA A 41 38.99 88.55 28.62
C ALA A 41 38.53 89.90 29.19
N ILE A 42 37.24 90.01 29.54
CA ILE A 42 36.63 91.21 30.11
C ILE A 42 37.33 91.63 31.40
N GLY A 43 37.52 90.70 32.34
CA GLY A 43 38.13 90.98 33.64
C GLY A 43 39.62 91.31 33.55
N THR A 44 40.38 90.60 32.71
CA THR A 44 41.84 90.77 32.62
C THR A 44 42.23 92.04 31.86
N LEU A 45 41.46 92.43 30.83
CA LEU A 45 41.72 93.61 30.01
C LEU A 45 40.96 94.86 30.48
N GLY A 46 40.02 94.70 31.41
CA GLY A 46 39.18 95.81 31.90
C GLY A 46 38.24 96.34 30.82
N VAL A 47 37.60 95.46 30.07
CA VAL A 47 36.67 95.78 28.98
C VAL A 47 35.26 95.96 29.54
N THR A 48 34.46 96.87 28.98
CA THR A 48 33.10 97.16 29.48
C THR A 48 32.02 96.22 28.93
N CYS A 49 32.18 95.76 27.70
CA CYS A 49 31.23 94.87 27.05
C CYS A 49 31.90 93.88 26.09
N GLY A 50 31.21 92.79 25.78
CA GLY A 50 31.68 91.81 24.82
C GLY A 50 30.72 90.64 24.64
N PHE A 51 31.00 89.82 23.63
CA PHE A 51 30.29 88.60 23.35
C PHE A 51 31.23 87.48 22.92
N SER A 52 30.78 86.24 23.06
CA SER A 52 31.41 85.07 22.46
C SER A 52 30.33 84.19 21.85
N CYS A 53 30.57 83.75 20.62
CA CYS A 53 29.66 82.89 19.88
C CYS A 53 30.38 81.64 19.39
N ILE A 54 29.66 80.53 19.35
CA ILE A 54 30.08 79.26 18.73
C ILE A 54 28.90 78.69 17.95
N ASN A 55 29.16 78.06 16.80
CA ASN A 55 28.13 77.27 16.14
C ASN A 55 28.02 75.87 16.74
N SER A 56 26.80 75.44 17.03
CA SER A 56 26.53 74.07 17.46
C SER A 56 26.60 73.12 16.26
N SER A 57 27.32 72.01 16.45
CA SER A 57 27.57 71.01 15.40
C SER A 57 26.33 70.15 15.07
N GLU A 58 25.29 70.16 15.91
CA GLU A 58 24.15 69.23 15.76
C GLU A 58 22.90 69.88 15.12
N GLU A 59 22.64 71.17 15.36
CA GLU A 59 21.37 71.81 14.94
C GLU A 59 21.54 73.07 14.05
N LYS A 60 22.77 73.43 13.66
CA LYS A 60 23.10 74.73 13.02
C LYS A 60 22.66 75.96 13.84
N THR A 61 22.38 75.77 15.12
CA THR A 61 22.08 76.84 16.07
C THR A 61 23.38 77.50 16.51
N VAL A 62 23.30 78.78 16.89
CA VAL A 62 24.43 79.55 17.39
C VAL A 62 24.24 79.69 18.89
N GLU A 63 25.21 79.23 19.67
CA GLU A 63 25.26 79.51 21.10
C GLU A 63 26.03 80.82 21.29
N MET A 64 25.39 81.80 21.93
CA MET A 64 25.98 83.10 22.20
C MET A 64 25.90 83.43 23.69
N VAL A 65 27.01 83.95 24.20
CA VAL A 65 27.12 84.50 25.55
C VAL A 65 27.56 85.96 25.45
N SER A 66 26.94 86.83 26.21
CA SER A 66 27.22 88.27 26.15
C SER A 66 27.23 88.92 27.53
N ARG A 67 27.97 90.03 27.64
CA ARG A 67 28.09 90.85 28.85
C ARG A 67 28.18 92.32 28.45
N GLY A 68 27.37 93.17 29.06
CA GLY A 68 27.40 94.62 28.83
C GLY A 68 26.90 95.08 27.45
N ILE A 69 26.25 94.20 26.68
CA ILE A 69 25.63 94.49 25.37
C ILE A 69 24.10 94.51 25.56
N ASP A 70 23.41 95.38 24.84
CA ASP A 70 21.96 95.51 24.84
C ASP A 70 21.24 94.36 24.09
N ALA A 71 19.96 94.16 24.39
CA ALA A 71 19.19 93.04 23.84
C ALA A 71 19.01 93.11 22.32
N GLU A 72 18.93 94.30 21.73
CA GLU A 72 18.78 94.49 20.28
C GLU A 72 20.06 94.10 19.54
N ALA A 73 21.22 94.52 20.07
CA ALA A 73 22.52 94.11 19.56
C ALA A 73 22.79 92.60 19.70
N ILE A 74 22.37 91.96 20.81
CA ILE A 74 22.50 90.50 20.97
C ILE A 74 21.73 89.78 19.86
N ALA A 75 20.46 90.15 19.67
CA ALA A 75 19.63 89.56 18.62
C ALA A 75 20.21 89.82 17.21
N PHE A 76 20.83 90.99 16.98
CA PHE A 76 21.51 91.27 15.72
C PHE A 76 22.69 90.32 15.47
N VAL A 77 23.57 90.14 16.46
CA VAL A 77 24.76 89.28 16.32
C VAL A 77 24.37 87.81 16.16
N GLU A 78 23.39 87.31 16.92
CA GLU A 78 22.90 85.93 16.79
C GLU A 78 22.33 85.66 15.39
N ASN A 79 21.45 86.54 14.89
CA ASN A 79 20.80 86.37 13.59
C ASN A 79 21.76 86.53 12.40
N ASN A 80 22.83 87.31 12.56
CA ASN A 80 23.80 87.60 11.50
C ASN A 80 25.14 86.88 11.69
N PHE A 81 25.27 85.97 12.66
CA PHE A 81 26.54 85.34 13.04
C PHE A 81 27.32 84.74 11.85
N TYR A 82 26.64 83.97 10.99
CA TYR A 82 27.25 83.35 9.80
C TYR A 82 27.74 84.41 8.79
N PHE A 83 26.94 85.45 8.57
CA PHE A 83 27.26 86.55 7.66
C PHE A 83 28.45 87.36 8.18
N LEU A 84 28.45 87.74 9.45
CA LEU A 84 29.53 88.47 10.11
C LEU A 84 30.85 87.68 10.04
N ASN A 85 30.81 86.37 10.33
CA ASN A 85 32.01 85.52 10.23
C ASN A 85 32.53 85.43 8.80
N GLN A 86 31.65 85.33 7.79
CA GLN A 86 32.08 85.33 6.39
C GLN A 86 32.67 86.68 5.96
N GLN A 87 32.09 87.79 6.42
CA GLN A 87 32.52 89.14 6.08
C GLN A 87 33.90 89.46 6.67
N TYR A 88 34.10 89.24 7.97
CA TYR A 88 35.33 89.64 8.67
C TYR A 88 36.44 88.58 8.59
N PHE A 89 36.08 87.30 8.39
CA PHE A 89 37.01 86.17 8.43
C PHE A 89 36.91 85.25 7.20
N SER A 90 36.80 85.82 6.00
CA SER A 90 36.81 85.08 4.73
C SER A 90 38.07 84.20 4.54
N LEU A 91 39.22 84.60 5.09
CA LEU A 91 40.48 83.85 5.04
C LEU A 91 40.50 82.62 5.98
N LEU A 92 39.65 82.58 7.02
CA LEU A 92 39.46 81.38 7.86
C LEU A 92 38.65 80.28 7.13
N GLN A 93 38.18 80.54 5.90
CA GLN A 93 37.37 79.60 5.11
C GLN A 93 38.18 78.74 4.12
N THR A 94 39.41 79.13 3.80
CA THR A 94 40.14 78.64 2.61
C THR A 94 41.32 77.72 2.91
N THR A 95 41.61 77.39 4.18
CA THR A 95 42.81 76.61 4.53
C THR A 95 42.49 75.26 5.20
N PHE A 96 43.39 74.29 4.99
CA PHE A 96 43.30 72.91 5.51
C PHE A 96 43.85 72.73 6.94
N TYR A 97 44.19 73.82 7.64
CA TYR A 97 44.74 73.73 8.99
C TYR A 97 43.65 73.34 10.00
N PRO A 98 43.95 72.43 10.94
CA PRO A 98 42.96 71.95 11.90
C PRO A 98 42.48 73.03 12.89
N PHE A 99 43.27 74.10 13.08
CA PHE A 99 42.96 75.21 13.96
C PHE A 99 43.44 76.51 13.32
N GLN A 100 42.62 77.55 13.40
CA GLN A 100 43.00 78.87 12.96
C GLN A 100 42.29 79.93 13.79
N THR A 101 43.07 80.88 14.30
CA THR A 101 42.58 82.07 15.01
C THR A 101 43.05 83.28 14.21
N ASP A 102 42.15 84.23 13.93
CA ASP A 102 42.46 85.49 13.25
C ASP A 102 41.85 86.64 14.04
N LEU A 103 42.56 87.76 14.12
CA LEU A 103 42.13 88.94 14.86
C LEU A 103 41.90 90.09 13.89
N ARG A 104 40.77 90.76 14.05
CA ARG A 104 40.40 91.97 13.33
C ARG A 104 40.15 93.09 14.33
N ILE A 105 40.91 94.16 14.20
CA ILE A 105 40.60 95.42 14.87
C ILE A 105 39.54 96.11 14.01
N MET A 106 38.45 96.55 14.64
CA MET A 106 37.34 97.20 13.95
C MET A 106 37.68 98.68 13.77
N GLU A 107 37.79 99.13 12.53
CA GLU A 107 37.86 100.55 12.18
C GLU A 107 36.49 100.99 11.65
N ALA A 108 36.06 102.21 12.02
CA ALA A 108 34.81 102.76 11.53
C ALA A 108 34.91 103.04 10.02
N ASP A 109 34.27 102.20 9.20
CA ASP A 109 34.25 102.33 7.74
C ASP A 109 32.86 102.76 7.26
N GLN A 110 32.76 103.63 6.25
CA GLN A 110 31.50 104.30 5.90
C GLN A 110 30.52 103.46 5.05
N ASN A 111 30.85 102.20 4.76
CA ASN A 111 30.21 101.46 3.65
C ASN A 111 29.32 100.25 4.01
N HIS A 112 28.97 100.01 5.28
CA HIS A 112 28.14 98.85 5.65
C HIS A 112 27.00 99.18 6.63
N GLN A 113 25.87 98.49 6.48
CA GLN A 113 24.55 98.92 6.95
C GLN A 113 24.29 98.76 8.46
N VAL A 114 25.14 98.05 9.21
CA VAL A 114 25.30 98.09 10.67
C VAL A 114 26.71 97.57 10.97
N GLN A 115 27.57 98.35 11.62
CA GLN A 115 28.91 97.91 12.00
C GLN A 115 28.92 97.41 13.44
N LEU A 116 29.78 96.42 13.73
CA LEU A 116 30.01 95.96 15.12
C LEU A 116 30.49 97.11 16.03
N THR A 117 31.09 98.16 15.45
CA THR A 117 31.43 99.41 16.15
C THR A 117 30.21 100.18 16.64
N ASP A 118 29.08 100.10 15.94
CA ASP A 118 27.82 100.76 16.35
C ASP A 118 27.22 100.09 17.61
N ILE A 119 27.56 98.82 17.80
CA ILE A 119 27.23 97.99 18.97
C ILE A 119 28.30 98.13 20.07
N GLY A 120 29.31 98.97 19.85
CA GLY A 120 30.38 99.25 20.81
C GLY A 120 31.50 98.20 20.83
N ILE A 121 31.63 97.37 19.80
CA ILE A 121 32.70 96.35 19.69
C ILE A 121 33.88 96.93 18.91
N GLN A 122 35.07 96.86 19.50
CA GLN A 122 36.33 97.41 18.94
C GLN A 122 37.25 96.32 18.39
N ILE A 123 37.21 95.12 18.96
CA ILE A 123 38.02 93.98 18.51
C ILE A 123 37.12 92.79 18.27
N LEU A 124 37.37 92.09 17.17
CA LEU A 124 36.75 90.83 16.83
C LEU A 124 37.84 89.76 16.63
N VAL A 125 37.77 88.68 17.40
CA VAL A 125 38.64 87.51 17.26
C VAL A 125 37.81 86.38 16.69
N GLY A 126 38.10 85.99 15.45
CA GLY A 126 37.47 84.86 14.77
C GLY A 126 38.31 83.62 14.96
N TRP A 127 37.66 82.48 15.18
CA TRP A 127 38.36 81.23 15.36
C TRP A 127 37.62 80.07 14.71
N ARG A 128 38.38 79.05 14.30
CA ARG A 128 37.85 77.85 13.66
C ARG A 128 38.55 76.61 14.21
N MET A 129 37.74 75.60 14.48
CA MET A 129 38.14 74.26 14.92
C MET A 129 37.65 73.24 13.89
N GLY A 130 38.56 72.76 13.05
CA GLY A 130 38.24 71.83 11.97
C GLY A 130 37.34 72.43 10.88
N LYS A 131 36.52 71.57 10.25
CA LYS A 131 35.66 71.97 9.13
C LYS A 131 34.35 72.60 9.56
N ASP A 132 33.78 72.14 10.67
CA ASP A 132 32.37 72.40 10.95
C ASP A 132 32.16 73.30 12.17
N ILE A 133 33.19 73.57 12.98
CA ILE A 133 33.06 74.39 14.20
C ILE A 133 33.86 75.67 14.06
N PHE A 134 33.21 76.82 14.27
CA PHE A 134 33.82 78.13 14.27
C PHE A 134 33.04 79.09 15.17
N GLY A 135 33.70 80.16 15.58
CA GLY A 135 33.18 81.10 16.55
C GLY A 135 33.86 82.45 16.44
N SER A 136 33.32 83.40 17.19
CA SER A 136 33.87 84.75 17.25
C SER A 136 33.72 85.34 18.64
N ILE A 137 34.75 86.04 19.11
CA ILE A 137 34.75 86.81 20.36
C ILE A 137 34.83 88.29 20.01
N GLY A 138 33.83 89.07 20.40
CA GLY A 138 33.82 90.52 20.28
C GLY A 138 34.11 91.19 21.62
N LEU A 139 35.03 92.16 21.64
CA LEU A 139 35.36 92.95 22.82
C LEU A 139 35.19 94.45 22.54
N GLY A 140 34.55 95.15 23.47
CA GLY A 140 34.27 96.59 23.38
C GLY A 140 35.37 97.49 23.95
N PRO A 141 35.05 98.72 24.38
CA PRO A 141 36.05 99.66 24.90
C PRO A 141 36.57 99.26 26.27
N LYS A 142 37.80 99.68 26.59
CA LYS A 142 38.37 99.48 27.93
C LYS A 142 37.99 100.62 28.85
N ILE A 143 37.92 100.34 30.15
CA ILE A 143 37.57 101.32 31.19
C ILE A 143 38.62 102.45 31.29
N ILE A 144 39.88 102.15 30.98
CA ILE A 144 41.03 103.04 31.25
C ILE A 144 41.67 103.58 29.96
N SER A 145 41.48 102.93 28.81
CA SER A 145 42.15 103.27 27.55
C SER A 145 41.23 103.01 26.35
N ASP A 146 41.29 103.89 25.35
CA ASP A 146 40.51 103.74 24.12
C ASP A 146 41.21 102.85 23.06
N THR A 147 42.42 102.38 23.35
CA THR A 147 43.23 101.55 22.45
C THR A 147 43.76 100.28 23.13
N TYR A 148 43.89 99.23 22.33
CA TYR A 148 44.47 97.95 22.72
C TYR A 148 45.95 97.89 22.34
N GLU A 149 46.80 97.52 23.28
CA GLU A 149 48.25 97.36 23.08
C GLU A 149 48.59 95.97 22.49
N ASP A 150 49.77 95.82 21.87
CA ASP A 150 50.19 94.57 21.23
C ASP A 150 50.20 93.36 22.18
N ASP A 151 50.54 93.54 23.46
CA ASP A 151 50.54 92.47 24.45
C ASP A 151 49.11 92.03 24.85
N GLU A 152 48.14 92.94 24.77
CA GLU A 152 46.72 92.67 24.97
C GLU A 152 46.10 91.92 23.79
N LEU A 153 46.47 92.30 22.57
CA LEU A 153 46.07 91.56 21.35
C LEU A 153 46.62 90.12 21.38
N ASN A 154 47.89 89.96 21.76
CA ASN A 154 48.51 88.65 21.94
C ASN A 154 47.84 87.84 23.05
N PHE A 155 47.42 88.50 24.15
CA PHE A 155 46.65 87.84 25.20
C PHE A 155 45.31 87.32 24.68
N CYS A 156 44.55 88.13 23.93
CA CYS A 156 43.28 87.70 23.32
C CYS A 156 43.47 86.46 22.44
N LEU A 157 44.44 86.50 21.53
CA LEU A 157 44.77 85.36 20.65
C LEU A 157 45.12 84.10 21.45
N THR A 158 46.00 84.23 22.46
CA THR A 158 46.45 83.09 23.27
C THR A 158 45.32 82.52 24.15
N LEU A 159 44.45 83.38 24.65
CA LEU A 159 43.27 82.97 25.42
C LEU A 159 42.28 82.21 24.53
N THR A 160 42.03 82.71 23.32
CA THR A 160 41.20 82.03 22.32
C THR A 160 41.77 80.68 21.94
N ASP A 161 43.08 80.57 21.69
CA ASP A 161 43.73 79.28 21.41
C ASP A 161 43.58 78.30 22.59
N THR A 162 43.74 78.80 23.82
CA THR A 162 43.55 78.00 25.05
C THR A 162 42.12 77.48 25.17
N MET A 163 41.13 78.32 24.83
CA MET A 163 39.72 77.96 24.79
C MET A 163 39.43 76.89 23.73
N ILE A 164 39.98 77.03 22.51
CA ILE A 164 39.83 76.04 21.43
C ILE A 164 40.34 74.67 21.88
N ILE A 165 41.50 74.61 22.53
CA ILE A 165 42.07 73.37 23.06
C ILE A 165 41.13 72.73 24.10
N ALA A 166 40.49 73.52 24.96
CA ALA A 166 39.55 73.03 25.95
C ALA A 166 38.26 72.48 25.30
N LEU A 167 37.70 73.20 24.32
CA LEU A 167 36.53 72.76 23.53
C LEU A 167 36.82 71.45 22.80
N GLN A 168 38.00 71.31 22.20
CA GLN A 168 38.41 70.07 21.54
C GLN A 168 38.53 68.91 22.54
N SER A 169 39.15 69.17 23.69
CA SER A 169 39.29 68.15 24.74
C SER A 169 37.93 67.67 25.25
N LEU A 170 36.95 68.58 25.36
CA LEU A 170 35.57 68.24 25.70
C LEU A 170 34.92 67.36 24.62
N ALA A 171 35.06 67.73 23.35
CA ALA A 171 34.50 66.95 22.22
C ALA A 171 35.10 65.53 22.15
N ILE A 172 36.41 65.39 22.33
CA ILE A 172 37.10 64.09 22.36
C ILE A 172 36.60 63.24 23.54
N ARG A 173 36.44 63.83 24.73
CA ARG A 173 35.93 63.10 25.91
C ARG A 173 34.51 62.59 25.69
N ARG A 174 33.60 63.42 25.17
CA ARG A 174 32.23 63.00 24.84
C ARG A 174 32.22 61.85 23.84
N ARG A 175 32.99 61.97 22.76
CA ARG A 175 33.07 60.93 21.73
C ARG A 175 33.62 59.60 22.25
N MET A 176 34.61 59.65 23.14
CA MET A 176 35.17 58.47 23.77
C MET A 176 34.15 57.77 24.68
N GLN A 177 33.32 58.53 25.41
CA GLN A 177 32.26 57.97 26.25
C GLN A 177 31.15 57.31 25.43
N GLU A 178 30.71 57.95 24.34
CA GLU A 178 29.75 57.37 23.39
C GLU A 178 30.27 56.05 22.81
N LEU A 179 31.50 56.06 22.27
CA LEU A 179 32.09 54.88 21.65
C LEU A 179 32.25 53.73 22.64
N LYS A 180 32.60 54.04 23.90
CA LYS A 180 32.69 53.03 24.96
C LYS A 180 31.33 52.41 25.24
N ALA A 181 30.28 53.23 25.38
CA ALA A 181 28.93 52.72 25.63
C ALA A 181 28.40 51.87 24.45
N ASP A 182 28.75 52.22 23.22
CA ASP A 182 28.39 51.42 22.05
C ASP A 182 29.19 50.11 21.95
N LEU A 183 30.47 50.12 22.35
CA LEU A 183 31.31 48.92 22.41
C LEU A 183 30.79 47.94 23.46
N ASP A 184 30.47 48.42 24.66
CA ASP A 184 29.92 47.58 25.75
C ASP A 184 28.61 46.90 25.29
N LYS A 185 27.71 47.65 24.62
CA LYS A 185 26.48 47.07 24.02
C LYS A 185 26.76 46.04 22.93
N ALA A 186 27.81 46.24 22.13
CA ALA A 186 28.19 45.31 21.07
C ALA A 186 28.78 44.02 21.65
N GLU A 187 29.56 44.12 22.73
CA GLU A 187 30.10 42.99 23.47
C GLU A 187 28.98 42.13 24.06
N ASP A 188 28.01 42.74 24.76
CA ASP A 188 26.84 42.05 25.31
C ASP A 188 26.08 41.27 24.23
N ARG A 189 25.80 41.92 23.09
CA ARG A 189 25.12 41.26 21.95
C ARG A 189 25.92 40.07 21.41
N ALA A 190 27.24 40.18 21.35
CA ALA A 190 28.11 39.11 20.86
C ALA A 190 28.09 37.90 21.81
N VAL A 191 28.04 38.13 23.13
CA VAL A 191 27.89 37.06 24.13
C VAL A 191 26.56 36.33 23.98
N ASP A 192 25.46 37.07 23.83
CA ASP A 192 24.13 36.48 23.62
C ASP A 192 24.07 35.63 22.35
N LEU A 193 24.59 36.16 21.23
CA LEU A 193 24.69 35.43 19.96
C LEU A 193 25.53 34.14 20.09
N ALA A 194 26.65 34.20 20.81
CA ALA A 194 27.48 33.03 21.05
C ALA A 194 26.74 31.96 21.87
N HIS A 195 25.95 32.37 22.86
CA HIS A 195 25.11 31.47 23.64
C HIS A 195 24.06 30.76 22.77
N ASP A 196 23.38 31.52 21.89
CA ASP A 196 22.37 30.97 20.97
C ASP A 196 22.98 29.99 19.96
N VAL A 197 24.16 30.31 19.42
CA VAL A 197 24.90 29.40 18.51
C VAL A 197 25.27 28.10 19.22
N GLU A 198 25.80 28.16 20.44
CA GLU A 198 26.18 26.98 21.21
C GLU A 198 24.95 26.10 21.54
N LYS A 199 23.81 26.73 21.84
CA LYS A 199 22.54 26.03 22.04
C LYS A 199 22.07 25.33 20.76
N ALA A 200 22.08 26.03 19.63
CA ALA A 200 21.68 25.47 18.34
C ALA A 200 22.60 24.30 17.92
N LYS A 201 23.91 24.42 18.16
CA LYS A 201 24.89 23.35 17.91
C LYS A 201 24.58 22.10 18.73
N LYS A 202 24.31 22.24 20.04
CA LYS A 202 23.93 21.10 20.90
C LYS A 202 22.67 20.39 20.42
N ASP A 203 21.67 21.14 19.96
CA ASP A 203 20.43 20.55 19.43
C ASP A 203 20.65 19.86 18.07
N LEU A 204 21.54 20.40 17.22
CA LEU A 204 21.97 19.74 15.99
C LEU A 204 22.72 18.44 16.27
N ASP A 205 23.70 18.44 17.19
CA ASP A 205 24.46 17.26 17.58
C ASP A 205 23.54 16.14 18.11
N ARG A 206 22.53 16.50 18.91
CA ARG A 206 21.49 15.57 19.36
C ARG A 206 20.70 14.98 18.21
N THR A 207 20.40 15.77 17.18
CA THR A 207 19.65 15.32 16.00
C THR A 207 20.51 14.40 15.13
N LEU A 208 21.77 14.76 14.91
CA LEU A 208 22.75 13.93 14.20
C LEU A 208 22.96 12.59 14.90
N PHE A 209 23.08 12.58 16.23
CA PHE A 209 23.20 11.33 17.00
C PHE A 209 21.99 10.41 16.81
N ARG A 210 20.76 10.98 16.83
CA ARG A 210 19.52 10.21 16.55
C ARG A 210 19.51 9.63 15.14
N LEU A 211 19.96 10.40 14.15
CA LEU A 211 20.03 9.95 12.75
C LEU A 211 21.12 8.89 12.54
N SER A 212 22.26 9.00 13.20
CA SER A 212 23.33 7.99 13.13
C SER A 212 22.85 6.66 13.70
N GLY A 213 22.29 6.67 14.93
CA GLY A 213 21.73 5.45 15.52
C GLY A 213 20.61 4.84 14.68
N PHE A 214 19.83 5.67 13.98
CA PHE A 214 18.83 5.20 13.01
C PHE A 214 19.45 4.50 11.80
N ASN A 215 20.51 5.07 11.22
CA ASN A 215 21.16 4.52 10.04
C ASN A 215 21.88 3.19 10.34
N ASP A 216 22.48 3.08 11.52
CA ASP A 216 23.11 1.84 11.99
C ASP A 216 22.09 0.70 12.13
N ILE A 217 20.91 0.98 12.72
CA ILE A 217 19.80 0.01 12.77
C ILE A 217 19.37 -0.41 11.37
N PHE A 218 19.19 0.55 10.48
CA PHE A 218 18.73 0.26 9.12
C PHE A 218 19.71 -0.67 8.40
N ASN A 219 21.01 -0.39 8.49
CA ASN A 219 22.05 -1.20 7.88
C ASN A 219 22.09 -2.62 8.46
N GLU A 220 22.08 -2.76 9.80
CA GLU A 220 22.11 -4.07 10.44
C GLU A 220 20.86 -4.92 10.15
N LEU A 221 19.67 -4.31 10.14
CA LEU A 221 18.42 -5.03 9.91
C LEU A 221 18.17 -5.36 8.43
N SER A 222 18.68 -4.57 7.48
CA SER A 222 18.45 -4.77 6.04
C SER A 222 18.98 -6.10 5.50
N GLY A 223 20.05 -6.64 6.10
CA GLY A 223 20.66 -7.91 5.69
C GLY A 223 19.92 -9.15 6.19
N LEU A 224 19.00 -9.00 7.13
CA LEU A 224 18.37 -10.10 7.84
C LEU A 224 17.06 -10.52 7.16
N LYS A 225 16.98 -11.81 6.79
CA LYS A 225 15.81 -12.39 6.11
C LYS A 225 14.88 -13.18 7.02
N GLN A 226 15.29 -13.41 8.26
CA GLN A 226 14.55 -14.20 9.25
C GLN A 226 14.10 -13.31 10.41
N SER A 227 12.86 -13.52 10.86
CA SER A 227 12.19 -12.67 11.84
C SER A 227 12.89 -12.75 13.19
N LYS A 228 13.43 -13.93 13.52
CA LYS A 228 14.26 -14.15 14.71
C LYS A 228 15.52 -13.29 14.72
N GLY A 229 16.23 -13.20 13.59
CA GLY A 229 17.44 -12.38 13.48
C GLY A 229 17.13 -10.88 13.65
N ILE A 230 16.01 -10.42 13.08
CA ILE A 230 15.58 -9.02 13.17
C ILE A 230 15.25 -8.66 14.62
N ILE A 231 14.48 -9.48 15.33
CA ILE A 231 14.16 -9.17 16.74
C ILE A 231 15.39 -9.21 17.65
N ASP A 232 16.34 -10.12 17.40
CA ASP A 232 17.57 -10.23 18.19
C ASP A 232 18.45 -8.99 18.02
N SER A 233 18.67 -8.57 16.78
CA SER A 233 19.50 -7.40 16.46
C SER A 233 18.82 -6.11 16.91
N PHE A 234 17.51 -6.00 16.69
CA PHE A 234 16.76 -4.81 17.12
C PHE A 234 16.76 -4.66 18.65
N LEU A 235 16.63 -5.75 19.42
CA LEU A 235 16.74 -5.69 20.87
C LEU A 235 18.12 -5.19 21.30
N MET A 236 19.20 -5.72 20.71
CA MET A 236 20.57 -5.28 21.03
C MET A 236 20.75 -3.78 20.82
N VAL A 237 20.25 -3.23 19.71
CA VAL A 237 20.36 -1.79 19.46
C VAL A 237 19.50 -0.97 20.41
N LEU A 238 18.27 -1.42 20.72
CA LEU A 238 17.43 -0.75 21.71
C LEU A 238 18.11 -0.69 23.09
N LEU A 239 18.73 -1.78 23.55
CA LEU A 239 19.45 -1.79 24.82
C LEU A 239 20.58 -0.75 24.84
N GLY A 240 21.34 -0.63 23.74
CA GLY A 240 22.41 0.35 23.59
C GLY A 240 21.91 1.80 23.57
N ILE A 241 20.90 2.11 22.74
CA ILE A 241 20.36 3.48 22.58
C ILE A 241 19.68 3.97 23.86
N PHE A 242 18.93 3.10 24.51
CA PHE A 242 18.17 3.46 25.72
C PHE A 242 18.99 3.32 27.00
N GLY A 243 20.17 2.68 26.94
CA GLY A 243 20.98 2.36 28.10
C GLY A 243 20.24 1.46 29.09
N ALA A 244 19.41 0.54 28.57
CA ALA A 244 18.58 -0.34 29.37
C ALA A 244 19.42 -1.49 29.94
N GLY A 245 19.23 -1.83 31.22
CA GLY A 245 19.96 -2.93 31.87
C GLY A 245 19.63 -4.30 31.28
N GLY A 246 18.40 -4.47 30.79
CA GLY A 246 17.89 -5.67 30.15
C GLY A 246 16.60 -5.40 29.36
N GLY A 247 16.09 -6.43 28.69
CA GLY A 247 14.87 -6.31 27.90
C GLY A 247 14.51 -7.58 27.14
N TYR A 248 13.31 -7.58 26.57
CA TYR A 248 12.77 -8.68 25.79
C TYR A 248 11.96 -8.19 24.59
N ILE A 249 11.87 -9.04 23.56
CA ILE A 249 10.93 -8.90 22.45
C ILE A 249 10.25 -10.25 22.24
N TYR A 250 8.93 -10.25 22.24
CA TYR A 250 8.10 -11.38 21.84
C TYR A 250 7.32 -11.02 20.59
N TYR A 251 7.39 -11.89 19.59
CA TYR A 251 6.71 -11.74 18.31
C TYR A 251 6.09 -13.08 17.93
N PHE A 252 4.80 -13.10 17.62
CA PHE A 252 4.15 -14.31 17.15
C PHE A 252 3.39 -14.06 15.86
N ASP A 253 3.38 -15.07 15.00
CA ASP A 253 2.62 -15.07 13.76
C ASP A 253 1.73 -16.32 13.70
N LYS A 254 0.42 -16.09 13.82
CA LYS A 254 -0.59 -17.14 13.77
C LYS A 254 -0.68 -17.81 12.39
N ALA A 255 -0.41 -17.08 11.30
CA ALA A 255 -0.48 -17.61 9.95
C ALA A 255 0.70 -18.53 9.61
N LEU A 256 1.86 -18.28 10.21
CA LEU A 256 3.03 -19.15 10.13
C LEU A 256 3.06 -20.23 11.23
N GLY A 257 2.24 -20.08 12.28
CA GLY A 257 2.25 -20.97 13.45
C GLY A 257 3.55 -20.88 14.26
N LYS A 258 4.29 -19.76 14.13
CA LYS A 258 5.60 -19.57 14.76
C LYS A 258 5.54 -18.47 15.80
N ALA A 259 6.17 -18.72 16.94
CA ALA A 259 6.44 -17.71 17.96
C ALA A 259 7.95 -17.54 18.10
N TYR A 260 8.38 -16.30 18.18
CA TYR A 260 9.77 -15.88 18.33
C TYR A 260 9.89 -15.06 19.61
N SER A 261 10.93 -15.34 20.38
CA SER A 261 11.22 -14.62 21.62
C SER A 261 12.70 -14.33 21.72
N THR A 262 13.03 -13.17 22.27
CA THR A 262 14.39 -12.82 22.64
C THR A 262 14.38 -12.07 23.96
N CYS A 263 15.38 -12.34 24.79
CA CYS A 263 15.51 -11.81 26.13
C CYS A 263 16.99 -11.65 26.46
N ARG A 264 17.33 -10.56 27.16
CA ARG A 264 18.69 -10.22 27.59
C ARG A 264 18.64 -9.62 29.00
N ASN A 265 19.57 -10.06 29.85
CA ASN A 265 19.84 -9.50 31.18
C ASN A 265 18.61 -9.26 32.07
N LEU A 266 17.65 -10.19 32.05
CA LEU A 266 16.51 -10.20 32.96
C LEU A 266 16.59 -11.44 33.84
N ASP A 267 16.49 -11.26 35.16
CA ASP A 267 16.42 -12.36 36.12
C ASP A 267 15.07 -13.07 35.97
N LEU A 268 15.10 -14.25 35.35
CA LEU A 268 13.93 -15.09 35.16
C LEU A 268 13.68 -15.87 36.46
N PRO A 269 12.49 -15.78 37.09
CA PRO A 269 12.16 -16.62 38.24
C PRO A 269 12.02 -18.08 37.77
N GLY A 270 13.07 -18.87 37.97
CA GLY A 270 13.05 -20.32 37.81
C GLY A 270 13.34 -20.82 36.40
N LYS A 271 14.35 -21.68 36.30
CA LYS A 271 14.64 -22.54 35.15
C LYS A 271 13.44 -23.45 34.85
N THR A 272 12.52 -22.98 34.05
CA THR A 272 11.57 -23.80 33.28
C THR A 272 11.22 -22.97 32.07
N GLU A 273 11.38 -23.54 30.89
CA GLU A 273 10.96 -22.95 29.63
C GLU A 273 9.63 -22.23 29.84
N PHE A 274 9.62 -20.91 29.60
CA PHE A 274 8.38 -20.21 29.34
C PHE A 274 7.72 -20.96 28.19
N LEU A 275 6.79 -21.87 28.49
CA LEU A 275 6.07 -22.63 27.48
C LEU A 275 5.53 -21.60 26.49
N GLN A 276 6.05 -21.61 25.26
CA GLN A 276 5.66 -20.69 24.20
C GLN A 276 4.13 -20.61 24.09
N GLU A 277 3.46 -21.74 24.32
CA GLU A 277 2.01 -21.87 24.37
C GLU A 277 1.35 -21.01 25.48
N LYS A 278 1.90 -20.97 26.70
CA LYS A 278 1.36 -20.15 27.80
C LYS A 278 1.53 -18.66 27.54
N ILE A 279 2.69 -18.24 27.04
CA ILE A 279 2.91 -16.83 26.65
C ILE A 279 1.98 -16.46 25.50
N GLN A 280 1.88 -17.31 24.47
CA GLN A 280 1.04 -17.04 23.31
C GLN A 280 -0.43 -16.93 23.72
N ALA A 281 -0.93 -17.83 24.57
CA ALA A 281 -2.28 -17.78 25.11
C ALA A 281 -2.51 -16.52 25.97
N GLY A 282 -1.55 -16.18 26.84
CA GLY A 282 -1.60 -14.96 27.67
C GLY A 282 -1.60 -13.68 26.85
N MET A 283 -0.77 -13.61 25.80
CA MET A 283 -0.75 -12.49 24.86
C MET A 283 -2.06 -12.39 24.10
N LEU A 284 -2.54 -13.46 23.47
CA LEU A 284 -3.83 -13.48 22.76
C LEU A 284 -4.97 -13.00 23.66
N HIS A 285 -4.99 -13.46 24.92
CA HIS A 285 -5.95 -12.99 25.91
C HIS A 285 -5.78 -11.49 26.19
N ALA A 286 -4.58 -11.01 26.50
CA ALA A 286 -4.33 -9.58 26.77
C ALA A 286 -4.75 -8.67 25.59
N PHE A 287 -4.39 -9.04 24.36
CA PHE A 287 -4.77 -8.30 23.15
C PHE A 287 -6.29 -8.35 22.88
N ALA A 288 -6.99 -9.43 23.25
CA ALA A 288 -8.44 -9.55 23.09
C ALA A 288 -9.23 -8.84 24.21
N SER A 289 -8.74 -8.87 25.45
CA SER A 289 -9.45 -8.35 26.63
C SER A 289 -9.43 -6.83 26.76
N ASN A 290 -8.49 -6.15 26.11
CA ASN A 290 -8.33 -4.70 26.24
C ASN A 290 -8.42 -4.01 24.87
N ARG A 291 -9.49 -3.23 24.67
CA ARG A 291 -9.72 -2.48 23.43
C ARG A 291 -8.60 -1.48 23.13
N ALA A 292 -7.93 -0.96 24.16
CA ALA A 292 -6.78 -0.06 23.99
C ALA A 292 -5.50 -0.77 23.48
N LEU A 293 -5.50 -2.11 23.42
CA LEU A 293 -4.43 -2.92 22.84
C LEU A 293 -4.79 -3.41 21.42
N GLN A 294 -5.99 -3.08 20.91
CA GLN A 294 -6.38 -3.38 19.53
C GLN A 294 -5.74 -2.35 18.59
N LEU A 295 -4.61 -2.73 18.02
CA LEU A 295 -3.91 -1.95 17.01
C LEU A 295 -4.41 -2.29 15.60
N GLU A 296 -4.36 -1.31 14.70
CA GLU A 296 -4.47 -1.56 13.26
C GLU A 296 -3.16 -2.18 12.73
N PRO A 297 -3.17 -2.83 11.55
CA PRO A 297 -1.95 -3.30 10.90
C PRO A 297 -0.90 -2.18 10.76
N MET A 298 0.38 -2.54 10.89
CA MET A 298 1.52 -1.61 10.83
C MET A 298 1.51 -0.50 11.90
N GLN A 299 0.91 -0.76 13.05
CA GLN A 299 0.93 0.17 14.18
C GLN A 299 1.66 -0.37 15.40
N ALA A 300 2.13 0.57 16.21
CA ALA A 300 2.73 0.33 17.51
C ALA A 300 2.18 1.34 18.52
N ALA A 301 2.14 0.96 19.80
CA ALA A 301 1.73 1.84 20.89
C ALA A 301 2.54 1.56 22.15
N VAL A 302 3.00 2.63 22.80
CA VAL A 302 3.67 2.56 24.10
C VAL A 302 2.63 2.23 25.16
N LEU A 303 2.95 1.27 26.03
CA LEU A 303 2.05 0.83 27.10
C LEU A 303 2.07 1.81 28.28
N SER A 304 0.89 2.08 28.83
CA SER A 304 0.73 2.71 30.15
C SER A 304 0.99 1.69 31.26
N ARG A 305 1.24 2.16 32.50
CA ARG A 305 1.46 1.26 33.65
C ARG A 305 0.31 0.25 33.84
N GLN A 306 -0.94 0.71 33.72
CA GLN A 306 -2.12 -0.15 33.83
C GLN A 306 -2.19 -1.20 32.71
N GLN A 307 -1.74 -0.87 31.50
CA GLN A 307 -1.71 -1.82 30.38
C GLN A 307 -0.57 -2.84 30.53
N MET A 308 0.55 -2.45 31.14
CA MET A 308 1.67 -3.36 31.45
C MET A 308 1.26 -4.42 32.47
N ASP A 309 0.35 -4.11 33.39
CA ASP A 309 -0.17 -5.07 34.37
C ASP A 309 -0.87 -6.28 33.71
N CYS A 310 -1.42 -6.13 32.51
CA CYS A 310 -2.02 -7.23 31.75
C CYS A 310 -0.99 -8.30 31.34
N PHE A 311 0.29 -7.95 31.30
CA PHE A 311 1.39 -8.81 30.84
C PHE A 311 2.20 -9.43 31.99
N LYS A 312 2.10 -8.88 33.21
CA LYS A 312 2.80 -9.37 34.42
C LYS A 312 2.66 -10.87 34.70
N PRO A 313 1.53 -11.55 34.45
CA PRO A 313 1.41 -12.98 34.78
C PRO A 313 2.28 -13.89 33.92
N PHE A 314 2.81 -13.40 32.79
CA PHE A 314 3.52 -14.21 31.81
C PHE A 314 4.76 -13.53 31.20
N LEU A 315 5.05 -12.28 31.55
CA LEU A 315 6.25 -11.54 31.15
C LEU A 315 6.90 -10.83 32.36
N PRO A 316 8.24 -10.64 32.35
CA PRO A 316 8.95 -9.92 33.41
C PRO A 316 8.47 -8.48 33.58
N GLU A 317 8.61 -7.95 34.80
CA GLU A 317 8.36 -6.53 35.06
C GLU A 317 9.39 -5.66 34.33
N ILE A 318 8.90 -4.58 33.71
CA ILE A 318 9.67 -3.71 32.82
C ILE A 318 9.35 -2.25 33.14
N ALA A 319 10.28 -1.36 32.85
CA ALA A 319 10.13 0.07 33.08
C ALA A 319 9.50 0.79 31.87
N LEU A 320 9.69 0.27 30.66
CA LEU A 320 9.10 0.80 29.43
C LEU A 320 8.65 -0.35 28.52
N GLY A 321 7.37 -0.35 28.14
CA GLY A 321 6.79 -1.37 27.28
C GLY A 321 6.14 -0.78 26.03
N LEU A 322 6.16 -1.53 24.94
CA LEU A 322 5.50 -1.19 23.68
C LEU A 322 4.87 -2.44 23.07
N ILE A 323 3.64 -2.33 22.59
CA ILE A 323 3.01 -3.35 21.76
C ILE A 323 3.04 -2.95 20.30
N PHE A 324 3.02 -3.94 19.43
CA PHE A 324 3.00 -3.71 18.00
C PHE A 324 2.23 -4.78 17.25
N LYS A 325 1.69 -4.39 16.09
CA LYS A 325 0.98 -5.27 15.18
C LYS A 325 1.51 -5.07 13.76
N VAL A 326 2.03 -6.14 13.18
CA VAL A 326 2.55 -6.13 11.81
C VAL A 326 1.39 -6.26 10.83
N ASP A 327 0.53 -7.27 11.05
CA ASP A 327 -0.73 -7.50 10.34
C ASP A 327 -1.73 -8.22 11.25
N GLU A 328 -2.89 -8.65 10.73
CA GLU A 328 -3.90 -9.34 11.55
C GLU A 328 -3.38 -10.56 12.32
N PRO A 329 -2.69 -11.53 11.69
CA PRO A 329 -2.20 -12.70 12.40
C PRO A 329 -0.88 -12.49 13.16
N ALA A 330 -0.15 -11.39 12.92
CA ALA A 330 1.17 -11.18 13.51
C ALA A 330 1.29 -9.94 14.40
N MET A 331 1.58 -10.17 15.67
CA MET A 331 1.68 -9.14 16.70
C MET A 331 2.77 -9.47 17.72
N GLY A 332 3.15 -8.47 18.52
CA GLY A 332 4.24 -8.63 19.46
C GLY A 332 4.28 -7.55 20.53
N VAL A 333 5.22 -7.74 21.46
CA VAL A 333 5.48 -6.86 22.59
C VAL A 333 6.97 -6.72 22.81
N ILE A 334 7.39 -5.50 23.12
CA ILE A 334 8.74 -5.10 23.48
C ILE A 334 8.72 -4.62 24.92
N GLY A 335 9.65 -5.11 25.72
CA GLY A 335 9.84 -4.69 27.09
C GLY A 335 11.28 -4.30 27.35
N LEU A 336 11.50 -3.11 27.91
CA LEU A 336 12.81 -2.63 28.35
C LEU A 336 12.80 -2.44 29.86
N ASP A 337 13.81 -2.97 30.51
CA ASP A 337 14.03 -2.79 31.95
C ASP A 337 14.56 -1.38 32.26
N HIS A 338 14.77 -1.09 33.54
CA HIS A 338 15.31 0.15 34.04
C HIS A 338 16.64 0.50 33.37
N ARG A 339 16.86 1.81 33.21
CA ARG A 339 18.13 2.32 32.70
C ARG A 339 19.25 1.99 33.68
N ILE A 340 20.43 1.69 33.15
CA ILE A 340 21.66 1.48 33.94
C ILE A 340 21.98 2.72 34.76
N ILE A 341 21.70 3.90 34.20
CA ILE A 341 21.72 5.18 34.89
C ILE A 341 20.31 5.36 35.48
N GLN A 342 20.16 5.42 36.81
CA GLN A 342 18.89 5.37 37.58
C GLN A 342 17.89 6.53 37.34
N VAL A 343 17.72 6.98 36.10
CA VAL A 343 16.74 7.99 35.67
C VAL A 343 15.60 7.27 34.94
N PRO A 344 14.33 7.50 35.33
CA PRO A 344 13.19 6.88 34.67
C PRO A 344 13.03 7.38 33.23
N TYR A 345 12.44 6.54 32.36
CA TYR A 345 12.14 6.94 30.98
C TYR A 345 11.11 8.07 30.94
N GLY A 346 11.45 9.18 30.29
CA GLY A 346 10.55 10.32 30.08
C GLY A 346 9.74 10.20 28.79
N GLU A 347 8.95 11.23 28.49
CA GLU A 347 8.12 11.29 27.29
C GLU A 347 8.95 11.23 25.99
N LYS A 348 10.13 11.87 25.99
CA LYS A 348 11.03 11.87 24.82
C LYS A 348 11.52 10.47 24.48
N GLU A 349 11.82 9.64 25.48
CA GLU A 349 12.19 8.24 25.27
C GLU A 349 11.01 7.40 24.76
N ARG A 350 9.79 7.66 25.24
CA ARG A 350 8.57 6.99 24.75
C ARG A 350 8.33 7.29 23.27
N GLU A 351 8.40 8.57 22.87
CA GLU A 351 8.29 8.98 21.47
C GLU A 351 9.37 8.34 20.60
N LEU A 352 10.61 8.30 21.10
CA LEU A 352 11.73 7.70 20.40
C LEU A 352 11.52 6.20 20.18
N LEU A 353 11.08 5.46 21.21
CA LEU A 353 10.80 4.02 21.09
C LEU A 353 9.69 3.76 20.07
N LEU A 354 8.66 4.60 20.05
CA LEU A 354 7.58 4.52 19.07
C LEU A 354 8.08 4.76 17.64
N ALA A 355 8.96 5.74 17.45
CA ALA A 355 9.57 6.03 16.14
C ALA A 355 10.43 4.86 15.65
N PHE A 356 11.23 4.25 16.52
CA PHE A 356 11.99 3.03 16.19
C PHE A 356 11.07 1.85 15.87
N ALA A 357 10.02 1.65 16.66
CA ALA A 357 9.06 0.56 16.44
C ALA A 357 8.39 0.66 15.06
N LYS A 358 7.96 1.84 14.62
CA LYS A 358 7.34 2.02 13.29
C LYS A 358 8.23 1.50 12.14
N ASN A 359 9.52 1.79 12.19
CA ASN A 359 10.46 1.33 11.18
C ASN A 359 10.75 -0.17 11.31
N PHE A 360 10.91 -0.65 12.54
CA PHE A 360 11.05 -2.07 12.84
C PHE A 360 9.91 -2.92 12.28
N LEU A 361 8.67 -2.41 12.27
CA LEU A 361 7.52 -3.11 11.66
C LEU A 361 7.70 -3.33 10.16
N VAL A 362 8.35 -2.41 9.45
CA VAL A 362 8.64 -2.58 8.02
C VAL A 362 9.61 -3.75 7.80
N PHE A 363 10.66 -3.84 8.62
CA PHE A 363 11.62 -4.94 8.56
C PHE A 363 10.97 -6.28 8.91
N LEU A 364 10.17 -6.33 9.98
CA LEU A 364 9.42 -7.53 10.35
C LEU A 364 8.44 -7.97 9.27
N LYS A 365 7.71 -7.03 8.66
CA LYS A 365 6.80 -7.34 7.54
C LYS A 365 7.56 -7.93 6.36
N ASN A 366 8.68 -7.33 5.99
CA ASN A 366 9.51 -7.81 4.87
C ASN A 366 10.06 -9.21 5.14
N SER A 367 10.58 -9.47 6.34
CA SER A 367 11.06 -10.79 6.74
C SER A 367 9.93 -11.83 6.78
N LYS A 368 8.78 -11.48 7.34
CA LYS A 368 7.59 -12.34 7.29
C LYS A 368 7.21 -12.68 5.86
N SER A 369 7.20 -11.70 4.95
CA SER A 369 6.94 -11.95 3.52
C SER A 369 7.95 -12.93 2.94
N PHE A 370 9.24 -12.77 3.25
CA PHE A 370 10.29 -13.68 2.79
C PHE A 370 10.10 -15.11 3.35
N GLU A 371 9.82 -15.26 4.63
CA GLU A 371 9.52 -16.56 5.25
C GLU A 371 8.26 -17.21 4.66
N THR A 372 7.23 -16.42 4.37
CA THR A 372 5.99 -16.89 3.74
C THR A 372 6.27 -17.40 2.33
N ILE A 373 7.05 -16.66 1.55
CA ILE A 373 7.48 -17.07 0.19
C ILE A 373 8.29 -18.37 0.26
N GLN A 374 9.24 -18.48 1.20
CA GLN A 374 10.01 -19.72 1.38
C GLN A 374 9.13 -20.92 1.74
N ARG A 375 8.17 -20.75 2.66
CA ARG A 375 7.22 -21.81 3.00
C ARG A 375 6.39 -22.24 1.79
N LEU A 376 5.85 -21.29 1.04
CA LEU A 376 5.05 -21.57 -0.15
C LEU A 376 5.86 -22.31 -1.22
N HIS A 377 7.13 -21.92 -1.43
CA HIS A 377 8.03 -22.64 -2.32
C HIS A 377 8.27 -24.10 -1.89
N LEU A 378 8.54 -24.32 -0.59
CA LEU A 378 8.69 -25.66 -0.03
C LEU A 378 7.42 -26.52 -0.20
N GLU A 379 6.24 -25.95 0.09
CA GLU A 379 4.96 -26.63 -0.12
C GLU A 379 4.70 -26.95 -1.60
N GLN A 380 5.06 -26.03 -2.50
CA GLN A 380 4.90 -26.22 -3.94
C GLN A 380 5.86 -27.30 -4.47
N GLU A 381 7.10 -27.34 -4.00
CA GLU A 381 8.07 -28.38 -4.34
C GLU A 381 7.60 -29.75 -3.85
N GLN A 382 7.06 -29.82 -2.62
CA GLN A 382 6.52 -31.06 -2.07
C GLN A 382 5.31 -31.57 -2.86
N LYS A 383 4.40 -30.67 -3.27
CA LYS A 383 3.28 -31.03 -4.16
C LYS A 383 3.73 -31.48 -5.54
N ASN A 384 4.78 -30.88 -6.09
CA ASN A 384 5.36 -31.32 -7.36
C ASN A 384 5.93 -32.74 -7.25
N ILE A 385 6.65 -33.06 -6.17
CA ILE A 385 7.15 -34.41 -5.89
C ILE A 385 5.99 -35.41 -5.76
N GLU A 386 4.93 -35.05 -5.04
CA GLU A 386 3.73 -35.90 -4.92
C GLU A 386 3.04 -36.15 -6.26
N LEU A 387 2.93 -35.10 -7.09
CA LEU A 387 2.36 -35.19 -8.42
C LEU A 387 3.21 -36.07 -9.35
N GLU A 388 4.54 -35.93 -9.34
CA GLU A 388 5.45 -36.80 -10.08
C GLU A 388 5.30 -38.27 -9.65
N ASN A 389 5.20 -38.53 -8.35
CA ASN A 389 4.96 -39.88 -7.83
C ASN A 389 3.62 -40.45 -8.30
N THR A 390 2.58 -39.62 -8.35
CA THR A 390 1.25 -40.02 -8.84
C THR A 390 1.28 -40.32 -10.34
N ILE A 391 1.92 -39.46 -11.14
CA ILE A 391 2.11 -39.69 -12.58
C ILE A 391 2.87 -40.99 -12.83
N LYS A 392 3.93 -41.25 -12.05
CA LYS A 392 4.71 -42.48 -12.15
C LYS A 392 3.85 -43.71 -11.82
N ALA A 393 3.09 -43.68 -10.72
CA ALA A 393 2.20 -44.77 -10.32
C ALA A 393 1.10 -45.05 -11.37
N LEU A 394 0.52 -44.00 -11.96
CA LEU A 394 -0.43 -44.13 -13.07
C LEU A 394 0.23 -44.74 -14.30
N SER A 395 1.42 -44.27 -14.69
CA SER A 395 2.16 -44.81 -15.84
C SER A 395 2.48 -46.30 -15.67
N ASP A 396 2.92 -46.70 -14.47
CA ASP A 396 3.19 -48.11 -14.15
C ASP A 396 1.91 -48.96 -14.17
N SER A 397 0.79 -48.42 -13.69
CA SER A 397 -0.52 -49.08 -13.78
C SER A 397 -0.96 -49.24 -15.24
N SER A 398 -0.87 -48.19 -16.06
CA SER A 398 -1.18 -48.26 -17.49
C SER A 398 -0.29 -49.26 -18.23
N ARG A 399 1.01 -49.33 -17.92
CA ARG A 399 1.91 -50.35 -18.48
C ARG A 399 1.52 -51.76 -18.06
N THR A 400 1.04 -51.94 -16.84
CA THR A 400 0.55 -53.24 -16.34
C THR A 400 -0.72 -53.64 -17.07
N ILE A 401 -1.68 -52.72 -17.23
CA ILE A 401 -2.90 -52.93 -18.01
C ILE A 401 -2.54 -53.31 -19.45
N ALA A 402 -1.62 -52.59 -20.10
CA ALA A 402 -1.17 -52.92 -21.46
C ALA A 402 -0.51 -54.32 -21.54
N ARG A 403 0.25 -54.74 -20.52
CA ARG A 403 0.80 -56.11 -20.44
C ARG A 403 -0.30 -57.16 -20.26
N LEU A 404 -1.30 -56.89 -19.42
CA LEU A 404 -2.45 -57.78 -19.21
C LEU A 404 -3.31 -57.89 -20.46
N GLU A 405 -3.52 -56.78 -21.17
CA GLU A 405 -4.24 -56.75 -22.45
C GLU A 405 -3.48 -57.55 -23.52
N LYS A 406 -2.16 -57.38 -23.61
CA LYS A 406 -1.32 -58.22 -24.48
C LYS A 406 -1.36 -59.70 -24.07
N ALA A 407 -1.36 -60.02 -22.79
CA ALA A 407 -1.52 -61.41 -22.33
C ALA A 407 -2.92 -61.97 -22.69
N GLY A 408 -3.96 -61.16 -22.57
CA GLY A 408 -5.33 -61.48 -23.00
C GLY A 408 -5.45 -61.71 -24.51
N GLU A 409 -4.77 -60.89 -25.32
CA GLU A 409 -4.62 -61.08 -26.78
C GLU A 409 -3.92 -62.40 -27.10
N HIS A 410 -2.83 -62.74 -26.38
CA HIS A 410 -2.14 -64.02 -26.54
C HIS A 410 -3.02 -65.22 -26.12
N ILE A 411 -3.85 -65.09 -25.08
CA ILE A 411 -4.82 -66.11 -24.67
C ILE A 411 -5.92 -66.26 -25.73
N LYS A 412 -6.47 -65.15 -26.23
CA LYS A 412 -7.43 -65.16 -27.35
C LYS A 412 -6.83 -65.82 -28.59
N ALA A 413 -5.59 -65.51 -28.93
CA ALA A 413 -4.89 -66.11 -30.06
C ALA A 413 -4.59 -67.61 -29.84
N ALA A 414 -4.25 -68.03 -28.61
CA ALA A 414 -4.07 -69.43 -28.26
C ALA A 414 -5.38 -70.23 -28.31
N ILE A 415 -6.49 -69.65 -27.84
CA ILE A 415 -7.84 -70.23 -27.95
C ILE A 415 -8.28 -70.30 -29.41
N ALA A 416 -8.05 -69.25 -30.19
CA ALA A 416 -8.36 -69.26 -31.64
C ALA A 416 -7.52 -70.31 -32.39
N LYS A 417 -6.24 -70.48 -32.02
CA LYS A 417 -5.36 -71.51 -32.59
C LYS A 417 -5.76 -72.93 -32.16
N ALA A 418 -6.21 -73.12 -30.92
CA ALA A 418 -6.74 -74.39 -30.44
C ALA A 418 -8.10 -74.74 -31.07
N MET A 419 -9.00 -73.77 -31.22
CA MET A 419 -10.26 -73.92 -31.97
C MET A 419 -10.03 -74.21 -33.46
N ALA A 420 -9.01 -73.60 -34.08
CA ALA A 420 -8.64 -73.88 -35.47
C ALA A 420 -8.00 -75.28 -35.66
N GLN A 421 -7.47 -75.90 -34.60
CA GLN A 421 -6.90 -77.25 -34.66
C GLN A 421 -7.91 -78.36 -34.31
N SER A 422 -9.08 -78.06 -33.73
CA SER A 422 -10.07 -79.06 -33.30
C SER A 422 -11.26 -79.26 -34.24
N TRP A 423 -11.21 -78.76 -35.48
CA TRP A 423 -12.21 -79.07 -36.51
C TRP A 423 -11.60 -79.82 -37.70
N LYS A 424 -11.45 -81.14 -37.52
CA LYS A 424 -11.63 -82.13 -38.60
C LYS A 424 -12.75 -83.06 -38.19
N VAL A 425 -13.99 -82.55 -38.17
CA VAL A 425 -15.17 -83.42 -38.13
C VAL A 425 -15.16 -84.17 -39.46
N SER A 426 -14.94 -85.48 -39.39
CA SER A 426 -14.90 -86.35 -40.56
C SER A 426 -16.34 -86.57 -41.03
N GLY A 427 -16.60 -86.72 -42.33
CA GLY A 427 -17.96 -86.97 -42.84
C GLY A 427 -18.66 -88.17 -42.19
N ARG A 428 -17.90 -89.08 -41.56
CA ARG A 428 -18.39 -90.18 -40.73
C ARG A 428 -19.16 -89.73 -39.49
N ASP A 429 -18.78 -88.61 -38.86
CA ASP A 429 -19.43 -88.10 -37.64
C ASP A 429 -20.79 -87.49 -37.96
N ILE A 430 -20.91 -86.81 -39.11
CA ILE A 430 -22.19 -86.26 -39.59
C ILE A 430 -23.16 -87.39 -39.93
N VAL A 431 -22.67 -88.45 -40.59
CA VAL A 431 -23.46 -89.64 -40.90
C VAL A 431 -23.91 -90.36 -39.63
N LEU A 432 -23.04 -90.50 -38.63
CA LEU A 432 -23.38 -91.11 -37.34
C LEU A 432 -24.44 -90.32 -36.59
N ILE A 433 -24.38 -88.99 -36.59
CA ILE A 433 -25.40 -88.13 -35.96
C ILE A 433 -26.74 -88.25 -36.68
N LEU A 434 -26.74 -88.28 -38.01
CA LEU A 434 -27.95 -88.47 -38.82
C LEU A 434 -28.60 -89.84 -38.54
N ILE A 435 -27.79 -90.91 -38.51
CA ILE A 435 -28.28 -92.26 -38.20
C ILE A 435 -28.82 -92.32 -36.77
N ALA A 436 -28.09 -91.78 -35.79
CA ALA A 436 -28.53 -91.74 -34.40
C ALA A 436 -29.84 -90.97 -34.25
N GLY A 437 -30.00 -89.84 -34.97
CA GLY A 437 -31.22 -89.05 -34.98
C GLY A 437 -32.41 -89.79 -35.58
N ILE A 438 -32.23 -90.48 -36.71
CA ILE A 438 -33.28 -91.30 -37.33
C ILE A 438 -33.68 -92.47 -36.42
N VAL A 439 -32.70 -93.14 -35.81
CA VAL A 439 -32.96 -94.26 -34.89
C VAL A 439 -33.72 -93.77 -33.65
N LEU A 440 -33.31 -92.66 -33.03
CA LEU A 440 -34.03 -92.08 -31.90
C LEU A 440 -35.47 -91.69 -32.30
N GLY A 441 -35.63 -91.08 -33.47
CA GLY A 441 -36.94 -90.68 -33.99
C GLY A 441 -37.88 -91.87 -34.21
N LEU A 442 -37.37 -92.98 -34.75
CA LEU A 442 -38.13 -94.21 -34.94
C LEU A 442 -38.47 -94.90 -33.63
N VAL A 443 -37.53 -94.97 -32.69
CA VAL A 443 -37.76 -95.51 -31.34
C VAL A 443 -38.83 -94.70 -30.61
N TYR A 444 -38.75 -93.37 -30.68
CA TYR A 444 -39.77 -92.49 -30.11
C TYR A 444 -41.13 -92.68 -30.78
N ASN A 445 -41.20 -92.78 -32.11
CA ASN A 445 -42.45 -93.03 -32.84
C ASN A 445 -43.06 -94.40 -32.50
N PHE A 446 -42.26 -95.42 -32.21
CA PHE A 446 -42.75 -96.75 -31.81
C PHE A 446 -43.25 -96.79 -30.37
N ALA A 447 -42.56 -96.10 -29.46
CA ALA A 447 -42.87 -96.03 -28.03
C ALA A 447 -44.00 -95.04 -27.70
N SER A 448 -44.25 -94.06 -28.56
CA SER A 448 -45.29 -93.06 -28.35
C SER A 448 -46.70 -93.68 -28.48
N PRO A 449 -47.65 -93.34 -27.60
CA PRO A 449 -49.04 -93.81 -27.66
C PRO A 449 -49.77 -93.43 -28.96
N GLY A 450 -49.32 -92.38 -29.67
CA GLY A 450 -49.87 -91.90 -30.94
C GLY A 450 -48.99 -92.25 -32.14
N ARG A 451 -48.86 -93.54 -32.48
CA ARG A 451 -48.02 -94.02 -33.60
C ARG A 451 -48.44 -93.37 -34.93
N ILE A 452 -47.49 -92.80 -35.65
CA ILE A 452 -47.70 -92.35 -37.03
C ILE A 452 -47.25 -93.47 -37.98
N ASN A 453 -48.12 -93.88 -38.91
CA ASN A 453 -47.77 -94.87 -39.93
C ASN A 453 -46.72 -94.27 -40.88
N VAL A 454 -45.60 -94.97 -41.02
CA VAL A 454 -44.45 -94.50 -41.82
C VAL A 454 -44.75 -94.51 -43.33
N ILE A 455 -45.75 -95.29 -43.75
CA ILE A 455 -46.26 -95.34 -45.12
C ILE A 455 -47.74 -94.92 -45.10
N PRO A 456 -48.12 -93.82 -45.78
CA PRO A 456 -49.52 -93.39 -45.89
C PRO A 456 -50.35 -94.44 -46.63
N LYS A 457 -51.54 -94.78 -46.11
CA LYS A 457 -52.41 -95.81 -46.70
C LYS A 457 -53.02 -95.37 -48.04
N GLU A 458 -53.04 -94.06 -48.29
CA GLU A 458 -53.58 -93.43 -49.51
C GLU A 458 -52.77 -93.80 -50.76
N TRP A 459 -51.48 -94.13 -50.61
CA TRP A 459 -50.62 -94.51 -51.73
C TRP A 459 -50.91 -95.89 -52.32
N LEU A 460 -51.71 -96.71 -51.64
CA LEU A 460 -52.00 -98.09 -52.02
C LEU A 460 -53.41 -98.27 -52.64
N ARG A 461 -54.18 -97.20 -52.82
CA ARG A 461 -55.55 -97.26 -53.38
C ARG A 461 -55.54 -97.25 -54.92
N PRO A 462 -56.39 -98.04 -55.60
CA PRO A 462 -56.54 -97.99 -57.05
C PRO A 462 -57.14 -96.64 -57.51
N ALA A 463 -56.82 -96.22 -58.74
CA ALA A 463 -57.32 -94.97 -59.30
C ALA A 463 -58.83 -95.05 -59.56
N MET A 464 -59.59 -94.07 -59.06
CA MET A 464 -61.04 -93.99 -59.25
C MET A 464 -61.39 -93.45 -60.63
N VAL A 465 -62.48 -93.95 -61.22
CA VAL A 465 -62.99 -93.44 -62.51
C VAL A 465 -63.72 -92.12 -62.27
N HIS A 466 -63.37 -91.09 -63.05
CA HIS A 466 -63.98 -89.76 -62.97
C HIS A 466 -64.93 -89.50 -64.13
N VAL A 467 -66.03 -88.79 -63.84
CA VAL A 467 -66.97 -88.26 -64.84
C VAL A 467 -66.93 -86.74 -64.87
N ASP A 468 -67.22 -86.16 -66.03
CA ASP A 468 -67.37 -84.70 -66.19
C ASP A 468 -68.78 -84.21 -65.80
N VAL A 469 -68.98 -82.90 -65.82
CA VAL A 469 -70.26 -82.28 -65.44
C VAL A 469 -71.40 -82.59 -66.42
N ASP A 470 -71.12 -82.78 -67.70
CA ASP A 470 -72.14 -83.05 -68.72
C ASP A 470 -72.67 -84.49 -68.59
N GLN A 471 -71.77 -85.44 -68.38
CA GLN A 471 -72.09 -86.84 -68.10
C GLN A 471 -72.81 -86.98 -66.76
N ALA A 472 -72.35 -86.27 -65.72
CA ALA A 472 -73.02 -86.26 -64.43
C ALA A 472 -74.46 -85.70 -64.55
N ARG A 473 -74.68 -84.63 -65.31
CA ARG A 473 -76.02 -84.06 -65.50
C ARG A 473 -76.95 -84.99 -66.28
N GLN A 474 -76.46 -85.66 -67.33
CA GLN A 474 -77.24 -86.68 -68.04
C GLN A 474 -77.66 -87.83 -67.12
N LEU A 475 -76.76 -88.34 -66.27
CA LEU A 475 -77.07 -89.39 -65.30
C LEU A 475 -78.10 -88.94 -64.24
N PHE A 476 -78.06 -87.66 -63.87
CA PHE A 476 -79.00 -87.06 -62.91
C PHE A 476 -80.39 -86.84 -63.53
N GLU A 477 -80.49 -86.17 -64.67
CA GLU A 477 -81.77 -85.85 -65.34
C GLU A 477 -82.54 -87.11 -65.74
N ASN A 478 -81.83 -88.15 -66.18
CA ASN A 478 -82.44 -89.43 -66.53
C ASN A 478 -82.72 -90.33 -65.30
N SER A 479 -82.43 -89.86 -64.07
CA SER A 479 -82.58 -90.61 -62.80
C SER A 479 -81.84 -91.96 -62.76
N GLN A 480 -80.74 -92.07 -63.50
CA GLN A 480 -79.99 -93.32 -63.71
C GLN A 480 -78.94 -93.59 -62.62
N ALA A 481 -78.54 -92.59 -61.84
CA ALA A 481 -77.55 -92.73 -60.78
C ALA A 481 -77.99 -92.13 -59.45
N ILE A 482 -77.48 -92.67 -58.35
CA ILE A 482 -77.61 -92.06 -57.02
C ILE A 482 -76.46 -91.07 -56.83
N PHE A 483 -76.80 -89.82 -56.53
CA PHE A 483 -75.80 -88.80 -56.22
C PHE A 483 -75.48 -88.81 -54.74
N VAL A 484 -74.20 -88.84 -54.42
CA VAL A 484 -73.70 -88.89 -53.05
C VAL A 484 -72.76 -87.71 -52.80
N ASP A 485 -73.08 -86.91 -51.79
CA ASP A 485 -72.19 -85.85 -51.31
C ASP A 485 -71.34 -86.39 -50.16
N ALA A 486 -70.04 -86.48 -50.39
CA ALA A 486 -69.07 -86.99 -49.43
C ALA A 486 -68.59 -85.95 -48.41
N ARG A 487 -69.03 -84.69 -48.49
CA ARG A 487 -68.64 -83.67 -47.52
C ARG A 487 -69.30 -83.91 -46.16
N PRO A 488 -68.73 -83.42 -45.05
CA PRO A 488 -69.40 -83.39 -43.75
C PRO A 488 -70.81 -82.78 -43.83
N ALA A 489 -71.72 -83.25 -42.96
CA ALA A 489 -73.14 -82.92 -43.00
C ALA A 489 -73.41 -81.41 -42.91
N GLU A 490 -72.54 -80.66 -42.26
CA GLU A 490 -72.62 -79.20 -42.15
C GLU A 490 -72.54 -78.54 -43.53
N PHE A 491 -71.67 -79.01 -44.42
CA PHE A 491 -71.54 -78.47 -45.78
C PHE A 491 -72.67 -78.92 -46.69
N PHE A 492 -73.17 -80.14 -46.49
CA PHE A 492 -74.33 -80.64 -47.21
C PHE A 492 -75.58 -79.78 -46.90
N ASN A 493 -75.80 -79.47 -45.63
CA ASN A 493 -76.94 -78.65 -45.19
C ASN A 493 -76.85 -77.18 -45.65
N GLN A 494 -75.65 -76.67 -45.90
CA GLN A 494 -75.45 -75.32 -46.46
C GLN A 494 -75.80 -75.24 -47.95
N GLY A 495 -75.71 -76.36 -48.67
CA GLY A 495 -76.03 -76.44 -50.09
C GLY A 495 -75.47 -77.72 -50.71
N HIS A 496 -76.33 -78.45 -51.42
CA HIS A 496 -76.02 -79.70 -52.11
C HIS A 496 -76.80 -79.79 -53.43
N ILE A 497 -76.35 -80.66 -54.34
CA ILE A 497 -77.13 -81.02 -55.53
C ILE A 497 -78.46 -81.62 -55.06
N ALA A 498 -79.59 -81.02 -55.46
CA ALA A 498 -80.91 -81.43 -54.98
C ALA A 498 -81.14 -82.93 -55.20
N GLY A 499 -81.58 -83.66 -54.18
CA GLY A 499 -81.78 -85.11 -54.25
C GLY A 499 -80.52 -85.96 -54.01
N ALA A 500 -79.34 -85.35 -53.87
CA ALA A 500 -78.14 -86.07 -53.43
C ALA A 500 -78.29 -86.53 -51.97
N GLN A 501 -77.67 -87.65 -51.63
CA GLN A 501 -77.62 -88.18 -50.27
C GLN A 501 -76.26 -87.88 -49.63
N ASN A 502 -76.25 -87.45 -48.37
CA ASN A 502 -74.99 -87.19 -47.67
C ASN A 502 -74.38 -88.47 -47.11
N LEU A 503 -73.12 -88.75 -47.47
CA LEU A 503 -72.35 -89.89 -46.96
C LEU A 503 -70.87 -89.49 -46.73
N PRO A 504 -70.56 -88.81 -45.62
CA PRO A 504 -69.20 -88.41 -45.30
C PRO A 504 -68.32 -89.61 -44.89
N PRO A 505 -67.01 -89.63 -45.25
CA PRO A 505 -66.10 -90.72 -44.86
C PRO A 505 -66.03 -90.98 -43.35
N SER A 506 -66.08 -89.93 -42.53
CA SER A 506 -65.97 -90.02 -41.06
C SER A 506 -67.13 -90.77 -40.40
N LEU A 507 -68.30 -90.81 -41.05
CA LEU A 507 -69.51 -91.49 -40.56
C LEU A 507 -69.98 -92.57 -41.53
N PHE A 508 -69.09 -93.00 -42.43
CA PHE A 508 -69.41 -93.87 -43.56
C PHE A 508 -70.11 -95.14 -43.10
N ASP A 509 -69.49 -95.91 -42.19
CA ASP A 509 -70.00 -97.21 -41.77
C ASP A 509 -71.42 -97.14 -41.18
N PHE A 510 -71.67 -96.09 -40.39
CA PHE A 510 -72.96 -95.89 -39.73
C PHE A 510 -74.06 -95.50 -40.72
N ILE A 511 -73.82 -94.48 -41.55
CA ILE A 511 -74.81 -93.98 -42.52
C ILE A 511 -75.04 -95.01 -43.64
N TYR A 512 -73.97 -95.67 -44.09
CA TYR A 512 -74.05 -96.73 -45.06
C TYR A 512 -74.98 -97.85 -44.58
N MET A 513 -74.79 -98.33 -43.34
CA MET A 513 -75.61 -99.40 -42.79
C MET A 513 -77.09 -98.99 -42.65
N MET A 514 -77.38 -97.73 -42.34
CA MET A 514 -78.76 -97.25 -42.20
C MET A 514 -79.49 -96.96 -43.51
N ARG A 515 -78.79 -96.45 -44.53
CA ARG A 515 -79.45 -95.88 -45.73
C ARG A 515 -79.04 -96.51 -47.06
N PHE A 516 -77.84 -97.10 -47.13
CA PHE A 516 -77.29 -97.64 -48.37
C PHE A 516 -77.21 -99.17 -48.38
N SER A 517 -77.29 -99.84 -47.22
CA SER A 517 -77.21 -101.31 -47.11
C SER A 517 -78.29 -102.08 -47.89
N GLN A 518 -79.44 -101.45 -48.14
CA GLN A 518 -80.54 -102.02 -48.93
C GLN A 518 -80.54 -101.54 -50.39
N THR A 519 -79.57 -100.72 -50.79
CA THR A 519 -79.44 -100.22 -52.17
C THR A 519 -78.82 -101.28 -53.05
N ASP A 520 -79.37 -101.47 -54.25
CA ASP A 520 -78.79 -102.37 -55.26
C ASP A 520 -77.34 -102.00 -55.58
N VAL A 521 -76.43 -102.95 -55.39
CA VAL A 521 -74.98 -102.78 -55.58
C VAL A 521 -74.57 -102.55 -57.02
N THR A 522 -75.42 -102.89 -57.98
CA THR A 522 -75.19 -102.67 -59.42
C THR A 522 -75.61 -101.28 -59.87
N ARG A 523 -76.41 -100.56 -59.07
CA ARG A 523 -76.92 -99.24 -59.43
C ARG A 523 -75.77 -98.22 -59.46
N PRO A 524 -75.63 -97.40 -60.52
CA PRO A 524 -74.58 -96.40 -60.59
C PRO A 524 -74.65 -95.37 -59.46
N ILE A 525 -73.50 -95.07 -58.86
CA ILE A 525 -73.35 -94.05 -57.80
C ILE A 525 -72.33 -93.01 -58.25
N VAL A 526 -72.74 -91.75 -58.23
CA VAL A 526 -71.87 -90.60 -58.52
C VAL A 526 -71.53 -89.90 -57.21
N VAL A 527 -70.27 -89.94 -56.81
CA VAL A 527 -69.79 -89.32 -55.57
C VAL A 527 -69.09 -88.01 -55.86
N TYR A 528 -69.44 -86.95 -55.15
CA TYR A 528 -68.78 -85.65 -55.24
C TYR A 528 -68.52 -85.06 -53.86
N GLY A 529 -67.68 -84.02 -53.79
CA GLY A 529 -67.43 -83.32 -52.52
C GLY A 529 -65.98 -83.08 -52.15
N ARG A 530 -65.02 -83.14 -53.10
CA ARG A 530 -63.63 -82.75 -52.81
C ARG A 530 -63.48 -81.28 -52.42
N ASN A 531 -62.45 -81.00 -51.62
CA ASN A 531 -61.89 -79.66 -51.43
C ASN A 531 -60.38 -79.66 -51.70
N ILE A 532 -59.73 -78.49 -51.65
CA ILE A 532 -58.29 -78.35 -51.96
C ILE A 532 -57.41 -79.18 -51.01
N SER A 533 -57.85 -79.38 -49.76
CA SER A 533 -57.06 -80.00 -48.70
C SER A 533 -57.38 -81.47 -48.43
N ARG A 534 -58.54 -81.97 -48.88
CA ARG A 534 -59.12 -83.28 -48.56
C ARG A 534 -59.97 -83.78 -49.74
N ARG A 535 -59.76 -85.04 -50.11
CA ARG A 535 -60.48 -85.75 -51.18
C ARG A 535 -61.55 -86.68 -50.60
N TYR A 536 -62.58 -86.11 -49.98
CA TYR A 536 -63.65 -86.88 -49.35
C TYR A 536 -64.41 -87.77 -50.34
N ASP A 537 -64.57 -87.29 -51.55
CA ASP A 537 -65.22 -87.99 -52.65
C ASP A 537 -64.47 -89.28 -53.03
N GLU A 538 -63.15 -89.23 -53.20
CA GLU A 538 -62.33 -90.42 -53.48
C GLU A 538 -62.34 -91.41 -52.31
N GLU A 539 -62.34 -90.92 -51.07
CA GLU A 539 -62.41 -91.77 -49.88
C GLU A 539 -63.78 -92.46 -49.74
N THR A 540 -64.88 -91.73 -49.84
CA THR A 540 -66.23 -92.32 -49.82
C THR A 540 -66.44 -93.27 -50.99
N ALA A 541 -65.97 -92.92 -52.19
CA ALA A 541 -66.12 -93.76 -53.35
C ALA A 541 -65.31 -95.05 -53.25
N PHE A 542 -64.08 -95.00 -52.71
CA PHE A 542 -63.30 -96.20 -52.38
C PHE A 542 -64.02 -97.07 -51.35
N ASN A 543 -64.57 -96.47 -50.28
CA ASN A 543 -65.31 -97.22 -49.27
C ASN A 543 -66.57 -97.89 -49.85
N LEU A 544 -67.26 -97.25 -50.80
CA LEU A 544 -68.40 -97.86 -51.52
C LEU A 544 -67.97 -99.06 -52.36
N LEU A 545 -66.83 -98.96 -53.07
CA LEU A 545 -66.25 -100.10 -53.79
C LEU A 545 -65.88 -101.25 -52.84
N GLU A 546 -65.27 -100.95 -51.69
CA GLU A 546 -64.95 -101.97 -50.67
C GLU A 546 -66.20 -102.65 -50.09
N ARG A 547 -67.35 -101.95 -50.06
CA ARG A 547 -68.64 -102.54 -49.66
C ARG A 547 -69.32 -103.35 -50.79
N GLY A 548 -68.73 -103.41 -51.98
CA GLY A 548 -69.18 -104.25 -53.08
C GLY A 548 -70.05 -103.55 -54.14
N HIS A 549 -70.15 -102.21 -54.10
CA HIS A 549 -70.78 -101.47 -55.22
C HIS A 549 -69.88 -101.53 -56.44
N GLU A 550 -70.44 -101.90 -57.60
CA GLU A 550 -69.63 -102.14 -58.80
C GLU A 550 -69.42 -100.86 -59.62
N ASN A 551 -70.43 -99.98 -59.66
CA ASN A 551 -70.48 -98.83 -60.56
C ASN A 551 -70.37 -97.50 -59.80
N VAL A 552 -69.23 -97.28 -59.16
CA VAL A 552 -68.96 -96.03 -58.41
C VAL A 552 -68.02 -95.13 -59.20
N VAL A 553 -68.49 -93.93 -59.54
CA VAL A 553 -67.71 -92.91 -60.23
C VAL A 553 -67.63 -91.64 -59.41
N VAL A 554 -66.53 -90.90 -59.56
CA VAL A 554 -66.30 -89.66 -58.84
C VAL A 554 -66.52 -88.47 -59.78
N PHE A 555 -67.26 -87.46 -59.33
CA PHE A 555 -67.40 -86.18 -60.03
C PHE A 555 -66.55 -85.10 -59.33
N PRO A 556 -65.37 -84.75 -59.86
CA PRO A 556 -64.45 -83.82 -59.20
C PRO A 556 -64.97 -82.39 -59.10
N GLY A 557 -65.81 -81.95 -60.04
CA GLY A 557 -66.30 -80.58 -60.14
C GLY A 557 -67.17 -80.14 -58.97
N GLY A 558 -67.85 -81.11 -58.35
CA GLY A 558 -68.72 -80.91 -57.20
C GLY A 558 -69.81 -79.85 -57.43
N ILE A 559 -70.38 -79.34 -56.34
CA ILE A 559 -71.48 -78.37 -56.40
C ILE A 559 -71.10 -77.07 -57.12
N LYS A 560 -69.83 -76.62 -57.00
CA LYS A 560 -69.39 -75.36 -57.60
C LYS A 560 -69.41 -75.38 -59.13
N GLU A 561 -69.07 -76.52 -59.73
CA GLU A 561 -69.17 -76.69 -61.18
C GLU A 561 -70.61 -76.98 -61.60
N TRP A 562 -71.37 -77.66 -60.75
CA TRP A 562 -72.79 -77.93 -60.96
C TRP A 562 -73.66 -76.66 -61.03
N GLU A 563 -73.37 -75.63 -60.23
CA GLU A 563 -74.12 -74.37 -60.21
C GLU A 563 -73.74 -73.39 -61.34
N LYS A 564 -72.55 -73.56 -61.95
CA LYS A 564 -72.06 -72.69 -63.02
C LYS A 564 -72.64 -73.00 -64.40
N LYS A 565 -73.21 -74.18 -64.56
CA LYS A 565 -73.81 -74.71 -65.78
C LYS A 565 -75.28 -74.96 -65.51
#